data_AF-A0A2N0NEA4-F1
#
_entry.id   AF-A0A2N0NEA4-F1
#
_cell.length_a   1.000
_cell.length_b   1.000
_cell.length_c   1.000
_cell.angle_alpha   90.00
_cell.angle_beta   90.00
_cell.angle_gamma   90.00
#
_symmetry.space_group_name_H-M   'P 1'
#
loop_
_entity.id
_entity.type
_entity.pdbx_description
1 polymer ?
#
loop_
_entity_poly.entity_id
_entity_poly.type
_entity_poly.pdbx_seq_one_letter_code
_entity_poly.pdbx_strand_id
1 'polypeptide(L)'
;MIKYLGESLQKLLIENPTIQLIENISMYCPILIFLEIRIYLYIDLSMLSFLKNLRIRILNIKISCNIDKIFFINLANNVPNNISKISFSIYFCDFRLSKLKEFLENCHNSFEIINLNHIIESQLLEIVLNYIERSNNSLKILGMMKLNEKLNDKELKLLNQIKAKGVKIVEFNSIAMFSI
;
A
#
# COMPACT_ATOMS: atom_id res chain seq x y z
N MET A 1 9.10 10.54 -22.49
CA MET A 1 7.67 10.12 -22.48
C MET A 1 6.85 10.94 -21.49
N ILE A 2 7.15 10.90 -20.18
CA ILE A 2 6.38 11.63 -19.14
C ILE A 2 6.23 13.13 -19.44
N LYS A 3 7.31 13.82 -19.83
CA LYS A 3 7.26 15.25 -20.20
C LYS A 3 6.25 15.58 -21.31
N TYR A 4 5.97 14.64 -22.22
CA TYR A 4 5.14 14.89 -23.40
C TYR A 4 3.72 14.34 -23.27
N LEU A 5 3.53 13.27 -22.48
CA LEU A 5 2.24 12.59 -22.33
C LEU A 5 1.60 12.80 -20.95
N GLY A 6 2.37 13.30 -19.98
CA GLY A 6 2.00 13.33 -18.57
C GLY A 6 0.74 14.11 -18.25
N GLU A 7 0.48 15.20 -18.98
CA GLU A 7 -0.66 16.09 -18.73
C GLU A 7 -2.02 15.38 -18.76
N SER A 8 -2.12 14.30 -19.55
CA SER A 8 -3.36 13.51 -19.69
C SER A 8 -3.34 12.19 -18.90
N LEU A 9 -2.22 11.83 -18.27
CA LEU A 9 -2.07 10.53 -17.62
C LEU A 9 -2.77 10.50 -16.26
N GLN A 10 -3.83 9.69 -16.17
CA GLN A 10 -4.51 9.38 -14.90
C GLN A 10 -3.96 8.14 -14.20
N LYS A 11 -3.34 7.22 -14.96
CA LYS A 11 -2.76 5.98 -14.45
C LYS A 11 -1.37 5.81 -15.04
N LEU A 12 -0.40 5.48 -14.19
CA LEU A 12 0.97 5.24 -14.63
C LEU A 12 1.53 4.03 -13.90
N LEU A 13 2.31 3.25 -14.65
CA LEU A 13 3.09 2.15 -14.14
C LEU A 13 4.56 2.43 -14.42
N ILE A 14 5.40 2.26 -13.41
CA ILE A 14 6.84 2.40 -13.52
C ILE A 14 7.55 1.22 -12.87
N GLU A 15 8.75 0.93 -13.38
CA GLU A 15 9.60 -0.16 -12.89
C GLU A 15 10.93 0.43 -12.42
N ASN A 16 11.43 -0.04 -11.27
CA ASN A 16 12.69 0.36 -10.62
C ASN A 16 12.91 1.90 -10.65
N PRO A 17 12.05 2.67 -9.96
CA PRO A 17 12.03 4.12 -10.10
C PRO A 17 13.32 4.78 -9.63
N THR A 18 13.75 5.81 -10.37
CA THR A 18 14.82 6.73 -9.97
C THR A 18 14.23 8.01 -9.37
N ILE A 19 15.04 8.78 -8.65
CA ILE A 19 14.66 10.11 -8.14
C ILE A 19 14.09 10.98 -9.27
N GLN A 20 14.85 11.11 -10.37
CA GLN A 20 14.48 11.92 -11.52
C GLN A 20 13.14 11.50 -12.14
N LEU A 21 12.81 10.19 -12.11
CA LEU A 21 11.54 9.69 -12.62
C LEU A 21 10.37 10.16 -11.75
N ILE A 22 10.49 10.08 -10.43
CA ILE A 22 9.46 10.55 -9.50
C ILE A 22 9.27 12.07 -9.58
N GLU A 23 10.37 12.83 -9.70
CA GLU A 23 10.30 14.28 -9.91
C GLU A 23 9.57 14.64 -11.20
N ASN A 24 9.89 13.93 -12.29
CA ASN A 24 9.21 14.11 -13.57
C ASN A 24 7.70 13.78 -13.46
N ILE A 25 7.32 12.74 -12.71
CA ILE A 25 5.89 12.43 -12.47
C ILE A 25 5.22 13.58 -11.72
N SER A 26 5.86 14.06 -10.65
CA SER A 26 5.35 15.17 -9.85
C SER A 26 5.15 16.45 -10.68
N MET A 27 6.07 16.73 -11.60
CA MET A 27 6.05 17.94 -12.42
C MET A 27 5.09 17.85 -13.60
N TYR A 28 5.07 16.72 -14.31
CA TYR A 28 4.42 16.62 -15.63
C TYR A 28 3.12 15.82 -15.61
N CYS A 29 2.74 15.16 -14.50
CA CYS A 29 1.50 14.38 -14.42
C CYS A 29 0.52 14.97 -13.39
N PRO A 30 -0.02 16.18 -13.62
CA PRO A 30 -0.84 16.90 -12.64
C PRO A 30 -2.16 16.22 -12.29
N ILE A 31 -2.70 15.38 -13.18
CA ILE A 31 -3.97 14.67 -13.01
C ILE A 31 -3.78 13.17 -12.69
N LEU A 32 -2.56 12.75 -12.33
CA LEU A 32 -2.29 11.35 -12.02
C LEU A 32 -3.04 10.93 -10.76
N ILE A 33 -3.87 9.90 -10.88
CA ILE A 33 -4.67 9.35 -9.77
C ILE A 33 -4.03 8.08 -9.23
N PHE A 34 -3.53 7.23 -10.12
CA PHE A 34 -3.01 5.91 -9.81
C PHE A 34 -1.55 5.77 -10.24
N LEU A 35 -0.69 5.36 -9.31
CA LEU A 35 0.69 4.99 -9.58
C LEU A 35 0.95 3.55 -9.14
N GLU A 36 1.37 2.71 -10.09
CA GLU A 36 1.97 1.41 -9.80
C GLU A 36 3.49 1.50 -9.88
N ILE A 37 4.17 1.13 -8.79
CA ILE A 37 5.61 1.02 -8.71
C ILE A 37 5.96 -0.47 -8.62
N ARG A 38 6.76 -0.95 -9.57
CA ARG A 38 7.33 -2.29 -9.53
C ARG A 38 8.81 -2.23 -9.20
N ILE A 39 9.25 -3.02 -8.23
CA ILE A 39 10.62 -3.05 -7.75
C ILE A 39 11.13 -4.48 -7.97
N TYR A 40 11.93 -4.66 -9.01
CA TYR A 40 12.54 -5.94 -9.39
C TYR A 40 14.00 -6.04 -8.92
N LEU A 41 14.67 -4.90 -8.77
CA LEU A 41 16.08 -4.79 -8.42
C LEU A 41 16.27 -3.94 -7.16
N TYR A 42 17.53 -3.64 -6.82
CA TYR A 42 17.86 -2.69 -5.76
C TYR A 42 17.19 -1.33 -6.01
N ILE A 43 16.73 -0.69 -4.94
CA ILE A 43 16.11 0.64 -4.97
C ILE A 43 16.89 1.61 -4.10
N ASP A 44 17.19 2.78 -4.66
CA ASP A 44 17.73 3.89 -3.88
C ASP A 44 16.65 4.40 -2.92
N LEU A 45 16.86 4.21 -1.62
CA LEU A 45 15.91 4.60 -0.58
C LEU A 45 15.65 6.11 -0.54
N SER A 46 16.61 6.93 -1.01
CA SER A 46 16.44 8.39 -1.03
C SER A 46 15.29 8.82 -1.95
N MET A 47 14.98 8.03 -2.98
CA MET A 47 13.83 8.25 -3.89
C MET A 47 12.50 8.29 -3.14
N LEU A 48 12.35 7.52 -2.05
CA LEU A 48 11.11 7.49 -1.27
C LEU A 48 10.74 8.88 -0.74
N SER A 49 11.73 9.70 -0.41
CA SER A 49 11.50 11.07 0.07
C SER A 49 10.84 12.01 -0.94
N PHE A 50 10.91 11.66 -2.23
CA PHE A 50 10.27 12.42 -3.31
C PHE A 50 8.82 11.99 -3.54
N LEU A 51 8.42 10.82 -3.02
CA LEU A 51 7.03 10.35 -3.13
C LEU A 51 6.07 11.35 -2.50
N LYS A 52 6.45 12.01 -1.39
CA LYS A 52 5.63 13.00 -0.66
C LYS A 52 5.12 14.16 -1.53
N ASN A 53 5.79 14.44 -2.66
CA ASN A 53 5.43 15.51 -3.57
C ASN A 53 4.34 15.08 -4.58
N LEU A 54 4.05 13.79 -4.69
CA LEU A 54 3.08 13.24 -5.64
C LEU A 54 1.64 13.56 -5.23
N ARG A 55 0.85 14.04 -6.20
CA ARG A 55 -0.58 14.36 -6.02
C ARG A 55 -1.51 13.20 -6.41
N ILE A 56 -1.09 11.97 -6.12
CA ILE A 56 -1.84 10.74 -6.44
C ILE A 56 -2.81 10.35 -5.32
N ARG A 57 -3.79 9.49 -5.61
CA ARG A 57 -4.71 8.94 -4.60
C ARG A 57 -4.51 7.46 -4.33
N ILE A 58 -3.95 6.75 -5.30
CA ILE A 58 -3.79 5.30 -5.26
C ILE A 58 -2.33 4.94 -5.52
N LEU A 59 -1.74 4.23 -4.57
CA LEU A 59 -0.37 3.71 -4.69
C LEU A 59 -0.40 2.19 -4.65
N ASN A 60 0.07 1.56 -5.72
CA ASN A 60 0.25 0.12 -5.79
C ASN A 60 1.74 -0.20 -5.85
N ILE A 61 2.24 -0.97 -4.88
CA ILE A 61 3.65 -1.34 -4.80
C ILE A 61 3.78 -2.84 -5.01
N LYS A 62 4.55 -3.22 -6.03
CA LYS A 62 4.92 -4.61 -6.30
C LYS A 62 6.41 -4.80 -6.08
N ILE A 63 6.79 -5.74 -5.23
CA ILE A 63 8.19 -6.00 -4.88
C ILE A 63 8.52 -7.46 -5.24
N SER A 64 9.54 -7.62 -6.06
CA SER A 64 10.06 -8.91 -6.53
C SER A 64 11.52 -9.15 -6.13
N CYS A 65 12.07 -8.34 -5.22
CA CYS A 65 13.41 -8.50 -4.66
C CYS A 65 13.37 -8.52 -3.12
N ASN A 66 14.47 -8.90 -2.48
CA ASN A 66 14.57 -8.85 -1.03
C ASN A 66 14.75 -7.40 -0.55
N ILE A 67 13.76 -6.89 0.19
CA ILE A 67 13.75 -5.53 0.71
C ILE A 67 13.80 -5.56 2.24
N ASP A 68 14.67 -4.75 2.83
CA ASP A 68 14.83 -4.62 4.27
C ASP A 68 13.69 -3.80 4.92
N LYS A 69 13.46 -4.00 6.21
CA LYS A 69 12.51 -3.25 7.06
C LYS A 69 12.70 -1.73 6.97
N ILE A 70 13.93 -1.25 6.81
CA ILE A 70 14.24 0.20 6.66
C ILE A 70 13.45 0.82 5.48
N PHE A 71 13.25 0.07 4.39
CA PHE A 71 12.45 0.54 3.26
C PHE A 71 11.01 0.85 3.68
N PHE A 72 10.38 -0.01 4.49
CA PHE A 72 8.98 0.14 4.89
C PHE A 72 8.80 1.33 5.84
N ILE A 73 9.76 1.56 6.74
CA ILE A 73 9.80 2.74 7.60
C ILE A 73 9.94 4.01 6.75
N ASN A 74 10.91 4.04 5.83
CA ASN A 74 11.11 5.19 4.94
C ASN A 74 9.93 5.44 4.03
N LEU A 75 9.30 4.38 3.53
CA LEU A 75 8.08 4.49 2.72
C LEU A 75 6.97 5.12 3.57
N ALA A 76 6.67 4.56 4.75
CA ALA A 76 5.64 5.06 5.65
C ALA A 76 5.78 6.55 5.97
N ASN A 77 7.00 7.01 6.24
CA ASN A 77 7.31 8.40 6.54
C ASN A 77 7.18 9.34 5.34
N ASN A 78 7.14 8.80 4.11
CA ASN A 78 7.13 9.61 2.89
C ASN A 78 5.96 9.31 1.94
N VAL A 79 4.98 8.47 2.34
CA VAL A 79 3.72 8.32 1.59
C VAL A 79 2.93 9.63 1.72
N PRO A 80 2.53 10.26 0.60
CA PRO A 80 1.65 11.44 0.63
C PRO A 80 0.34 11.21 1.39
N ASN A 81 -0.04 12.16 2.23
CA ASN A 81 -1.28 12.11 3.04
C ASN A 81 -2.57 12.06 2.19
N ASN A 82 -2.51 12.45 0.92
CA ASN A 82 -3.60 12.38 -0.06
C ASN A 82 -3.81 10.97 -0.65
N ILE A 83 -2.92 10.01 -0.39
CA ILE A 83 -3.15 8.63 -0.77
C ILE A 83 -4.14 8.02 0.21
N SER A 84 -5.31 7.65 -0.28
CA SER A 84 -6.33 6.96 0.52
C SER A 84 -6.40 5.47 0.22
N LYS A 85 -5.70 4.99 -0.82
CA LYS A 85 -5.75 3.60 -1.28
C LYS A 85 -4.33 3.10 -1.48
N ILE A 86 -3.95 2.07 -0.73
CA ILE A 86 -2.62 1.46 -0.83
C ILE A 86 -2.70 -0.04 -1.04
N SER A 87 -1.82 -0.56 -1.90
CA SER A 87 -1.72 -1.98 -2.18
C SER A 87 -0.27 -2.45 -2.16
N PHE A 88 -0.03 -3.61 -1.55
CA PHE A 88 1.26 -4.27 -1.53
C PHE A 88 1.16 -5.69 -2.12
N SER A 89 2.02 -5.99 -3.10
CA SER A 89 2.20 -7.34 -3.64
C SER A 89 3.67 -7.70 -3.61
N ILE A 90 4.05 -8.64 -2.73
CA ILE A 90 5.45 -8.92 -2.44
C ILE A 90 5.70 -10.40 -2.70
N TYR A 91 6.58 -10.70 -3.66
CA TYR A 91 6.72 -12.04 -4.24
C TYR A 91 7.93 -12.82 -3.71
N PHE A 92 9.02 -12.12 -3.37
CA PHE A 92 10.31 -12.75 -2.99
C PHE A 92 10.77 -12.43 -1.58
N CYS A 93 9.92 -11.82 -0.77
CA CYS A 93 10.17 -11.73 0.65
C CYS A 93 9.29 -12.75 1.35
N ASP A 94 9.89 -13.45 2.30
CA ASP A 94 9.30 -13.63 3.62
C ASP A 94 8.80 -12.23 4.04
N PHE A 95 7.59 -11.86 3.62
CA PHE A 95 6.95 -10.62 4.01
C PHE A 95 6.58 -10.83 5.47
N ARG A 96 7.60 -10.74 6.31
CA ARG A 96 7.44 -10.86 7.73
C ARG A 96 6.47 -9.76 8.09
N LEU A 97 5.42 -10.14 8.79
CA LEU A 97 4.42 -9.25 9.37
C LEU A 97 5.06 -8.05 10.09
N SER A 98 6.29 -8.20 10.58
CA SER A 98 7.11 -7.10 11.10
C SER A 98 7.35 -5.96 10.11
N LYS A 99 7.56 -6.20 8.81
CA LYS A 99 7.73 -5.14 7.79
C LYS A 99 6.43 -4.38 7.55
N LEU A 100 5.29 -5.07 7.49
CA LEU A 100 3.98 -4.43 7.40
C LEU A 100 3.68 -3.61 8.66
N LYS A 101 3.96 -4.19 9.82
CA LYS A 101 3.76 -3.54 11.12
C LYS A 101 4.45 -2.20 11.13
N GLU A 102 5.72 -2.17 10.75
CA GLU A 102 6.52 -0.94 10.70
C GLU A 102 5.96 0.07 9.71
N PHE A 103 5.44 -0.39 8.56
CA PHE A 103 4.75 0.51 7.65
C PHE A 103 3.49 1.12 8.30
N LEU A 104 2.59 0.27 8.81
CA LEU A 104 1.29 0.69 9.34
C LEU A 104 1.36 1.41 10.69
N GLU A 105 2.44 1.27 11.45
CA GLU A 105 2.70 2.02 12.68
C GLU A 105 3.29 3.41 12.42
N ASN A 106 3.97 3.63 11.28
CA ASN A 106 4.62 4.91 10.99
C ASN A 106 3.89 5.74 9.93
N CYS A 107 3.02 5.14 9.11
CA CYS A 107 2.33 5.85 8.06
C CYS A 107 1.22 6.77 8.61
N HIS A 108 0.71 7.65 7.75
CA HIS A 108 -0.47 8.44 8.06
C HIS A 108 -1.74 7.59 8.19
N ASN A 109 -2.77 8.17 8.79
CA ASN A 109 -3.95 7.49 9.31
C ASN A 109 -5.20 7.64 8.41
N SER A 110 -5.02 7.85 7.10
CA SER A 110 -6.11 8.19 6.18
C SER A 110 -6.37 7.15 5.09
N PHE A 111 -5.86 5.93 5.22
CA PHE A 111 -6.15 4.88 4.25
C PHE A 111 -7.58 4.37 4.41
N GLU A 112 -8.36 4.55 3.36
CA GLU A 112 -9.68 3.95 3.20
C GLU A 112 -9.59 2.50 2.69
N ILE A 113 -8.55 2.18 1.92
CA ILE A 113 -8.32 0.83 1.39
C ILE A 113 -6.87 0.43 1.65
N ILE A 114 -6.70 -0.71 2.31
CA ILE A 114 -5.43 -1.43 2.42
C ILE A 114 -5.62 -2.79 1.74
N ASN A 115 -4.84 -3.06 0.70
CA ASN A 115 -4.94 -4.30 -0.08
C ASN A 115 -3.60 -5.05 -0.04
N LEU A 116 -3.60 -6.25 0.54
CA LEU A 116 -2.38 -6.99 0.85
C LEU A 116 -2.41 -8.35 0.16
N ASN A 117 -1.37 -8.66 -0.61
CA ASN A 117 -1.14 -10.00 -1.14
C ASN A 117 -0.62 -10.93 -0.02
N HIS A 118 -1.43 -11.10 1.04
CA HIS A 118 -1.11 -11.88 2.23
C HIS A 118 -2.33 -12.65 2.70
N ILE A 119 -2.12 -13.91 3.11
CA ILE A 119 -3.16 -14.75 3.74
C ILE A 119 -3.59 -14.20 5.10
N ILE A 120 -4.76 -14.61 5.61
CA ILE A 120 -5.22 -14.25 6.95
C ILE A 120 -4.37 -14.95 8.02
N GLU A 121 -3.81 -14.16 8.94
CA GLU A 121 -3.13 -14.65 10.14
C GLU A 121 -3.42 -13.74 11.33
N SER A 122 -3.46 -14.29 12.55
CA SER A 122 -3.83 -13.53 13.74
C SER A 122 -3.00 -12.26 13.98
N GLN A 123 -1.68 -12.33 13.78
CA GLN A 123 -0.78 -11.18 13.93
C GLN A 123 -1.05 -10.07 12.90
N LEU A 124 -1.42 -10.43 11.66
CA LEU A 124 -1.81 -9.46 10.64
C LEU A 124 -3.07 -8.70 11.05
N LEU A 125 -4.06 -9.43 11.55
CA LEU A 125 -5.32 -8.84 12.00
C LEU A 125 -5.11 -7.92 13.21
N GLU A 126 -4.21 -8.27 14.14
CA GLU A 126 -3.83 -7.40 15.26
C GLU A 126 -3.20 -6.09 14.77
N ILE A 127 -2.26 -6.15 13.82
CA ILE A 127 -1.62 -4.96 13.23
C ILE A 127 -2.69 -4.07 12.57
N VAL A 128 -3.59 -4.66 11.79
CA VAL A 128 -4.65 -3.91 11.11
C VAL A 128 -5.65 -3.30 12.10
N LEU A 129 -6.02 -4.03 13.15
CA LEU A 129 -6.91 -3.51 14.19
C LEU A 129 -6.30 -2.30 14.90
N ASN A 130 -5.00 -2.37 15.26
CA ASN A 130 -4.27 -1.23 15.83
C ASN A 130 -4.27 -0.02 14.88
N TYR A 131 -4.10 -0.24 13.58
CA TYR A 131 -4.21 0.83 12.58
C TYR A 131 -5.61 1.45 12.58
N ILE A 132 -6.67 0.64 12.56
CA ILE A 132 -8.07 1.10 12.56
C ILE A 132 -8.36 1.99 13.79
N GLU A 133 -7.91 1.57 14.97
CA GLU A 133 -8.10 2.30 16.22
C GLU A 133 -7.38 3.64 16.22
N ARG A 134 -6.10 3.65 15.80
CA ARG A 134 -5.30 4.87 15.67
C ARG A 134 -5.82 5.83 14.59
N SER A 135 -6.51 5.30 13.58
CA SER A 135 -6.95 6.03 12.41
C SER A 135 -8.37 6.57 12.47
N ASN A 136 -9.00 6.54 13.65
CA ASN A 136 -10.40 6.92 13.84
C ASN A 136 -11.34 6.18 12.86
N ASN A 137 -11.06 4.91 12.58
CA ASN A 137 -11.80 4.06 11.66
C ASN A 137 -11.88 4.60 10.21
N SER A 138 -10.78 5.17 9.70
CA SER A 138 -10.74 5.63 8.29
C SER A 138 -10.78 4.46 7.29
N LEU A 139 -10.32 3.27 7.70
CA LEU A 139 -10.30 2.08 6.85
C LEU A 139 -11.71 1.57 6.57
N LYS A 140 -12.04 1.40 5.28
CA LYS A 140 -13.33 0.89 4.79
C LYS A 140 -13.20 -0.49 4.16
N ILE A 141 -12.07 -0.78 3.52
CA ILE A 141 -11.84 -2.05 2.82
C ILE A 141 -10.47 -2.61 3.18
N LEU A 142 -10.45 -3.88 3.59
CA LEU A 142 -9.23 -4.67 3.76
C LEU A 142 -9.23 -5.81 2.74
N GLY A 143 -8.29 -5.76 1.80
CA GLY A 143 -8.07 -6.82 0.82
C GLY A 143 -6.99 -7.80 1.29
N MET A 144 -7.27 -9.10 1.24
CA MET A 144 -6.39 -10.18 1.70
C MET A 144 -6.54 -11.43 0.83
N MET A 145 -5.54 -12.29 0.79
CA MET A 145 -5.61 -13.55 0.06
C MET A 145 -6.34 -14.64 0.84
N LYS A 146 -6.89 -15.60 0.11
CA LYS A 146 -7.39 -16.89 0.60
C LYS A 146 -8.46 -16.77 1.67
N LEU A 147 -9.48 -15.94 1.43
CA LEU A 147 -10.59 -15.76 2.38
C LEU A 147 -11.41 -17.03 2.65
N ASN A 148 -11.25 -18.06 1.82
CA ASN A 148 -11.95 -19.34 1.94
C ASN A 148 -11.23 -20.36 2.83
N GLU A 149 -10.05 -20.05 3.37
CA GLU A 149 -9.33 -20.94 4.29
C GLU A 149 -10.00 -20.96 5.69
N LYS A 150 -9.88 -22.10 6.38
CA LYS A 150 -10.46 -22.28 7.71
C LYS A 150 -9.68 -21.47 8.74
N LEU A 151 -10.33 -20.47 9.34
CA LEU A 151 -9.76 -19.65 10.40
C LEU A 151 -9.78 -20.38 11.75
N ASN A 152 -8.79 -20.10 12.60
CA ASN A 152 -8.86 -20.48 14.00
C ASN A 152 -9.74 -19.49 14.82
N ASP A 153 -10.07 -19.86 16.06
CA ASP A 153 -10.96 -19.05 16.91
C ASP A 153 -10.42 -17.64 17.16
N LYS A 154 -9.09 -17.49 17.28
CA LYS A 154 -8.43 -16.19 17.49
C LYS A 154 -8.58 -15.29 16.25
N GLU A 155 -8.30 -15.84 15.07
CA GLU A 155 -8.46 -15.14 13.79
C GLU A 155 -9.90 -14.74 13.54
N LEU A 156 -10.85 -15.67 13.77
CA LEU A 156 -12.26 -15.39 13.61
C LEU A 156 -12.72 -14.25 14.54
N LYS A 157 -12.26 -14.25 15.80
CA LYS A 157 -12.56 -13.19 16.76
C LYS A 157 -12.00 -11.83 16.31
N LEU A 158 -10.73 -11.77 15.91
CA LEU A 158 -10.10 -10.54 15.43
C LEU A 158 -10.75 -10.03 14.14
N LEU A 159 -11.07 -10.92 13.20
CA LEU A 159 -11.75 -10.56 11.96
C LEU A 159 -13.15 -10.00 12.22
N ASN A 160 -13.88 -10.57 13.19
CA ASN A 160 -15.19 -10.06 13.59
C ASN A 160 -15.08 -8.67 14.24
N GLN A 161 -14.03 -8.41 15.03
CA GLN A 161 -13.77 -7.07 15.57
C GLN A 161 -13.53 -6.05 14.45
N ILE A 162 -12.70 -6.40 13.46
CA ILE A 162 -12.45 -5.54 12.29
C ILE A 162 -13.75 -5.27 11.51
N LYS A 163 -14.56 -6.30 11.26
CA LYS A 163 -15.87 -6.14 10.58
C LYS A 163 -16.84 -5.28 11.40
N ALA A 164 -16.84 -5.40 12.72
CA ALA A 164 -17.68 -4.58 13.61
C ALA A 164 -17.31 -3.10 13.57
N LYS A 165 -16.09 -2.74 13.13
CA LYS A 165 -15.68 -1.35 12.84
C LYS A 165 -16.17 -0.85 11.48
N GLY A 166 -16.96 -1.64 10.74
CA GLY A 166 -17.48 -1.29 9.41
C GLY A 166 -16.54 -1.63 8.24
N VAL A 167 -15.45 -2.36 8.49
CA VAL A 167 -14.49 -2.73 7.44
C VAL A 167 -15.01 -3.91 6.62
N LYS A 168 -15.10 -3.72 5.30
CA LYS A 168 -15.39 -4.79 4.34
C LYS A 168 -14.13 -5.58 4.04
N ILE A 169 -14.20 -6.90 4.24
CA ILE A 169 -13.13 -7.83 3.88
C ILE A 169 -13.37 -8.33 2.45
N VAL A 170 -12.35 -8.27 1.60
CA VAL A 170 -12.44 -8.67 0.18
C VAL A 170 -11.23 -9.50 -0.23
N GLU A 171 -11.39 -10.36 -1.23
CA GLU A 171 -10.28 -11.13 -1.78
C GLU A 171 -9.28 -10.17 -2.45
N PHE A 172 -7.99 -10.42 -2.25
CA PHE A 172 -6.92 -9.63 -2.84
C PHE A 172 -7.02 -9.66 -4.36
N ASN A 173 -7.23 -8.47 -4.93
CA ASN A 173 -7.32 -8.24 -6.37
C ASN A 173 -6.50 -7.00 -6.73
N SER A 174 -6.35 -6.70 -8.02
CA SER A 174 -5.76 -5.42 -8.42
C SER A 174 -6.50 -4.25 -7.79
N ILE A 175 -5.80 -3.39 -7.03
CA ILE A 175 -6.43 -2.22 -6.41
C ILE A 175 -6.99 -1.24 -7.45
N ALA A 176 -6.55 -1.36 -8.70
CA ALA A 176 -7.11 -0.64 -9.84
C ALA A 176 -8.63 -0.91 -10.03
N MET A 177 -9.16 -2.02 -9.55
CA MET A 177 -10.60 -2.34 -9.61
C MET A 177 -11.44 -1.47 -8.66
N PHE A 178 -10.83 -0.88 -7.63
CA PHE A 178 -11.51 0.05 -6.72
C PHE A 178 -11.36 1.52 -7.16
N SER A 179 -10.95 1.76 -8.42
CA SER A 179 -10.66 3.10 -8.96
C SER A 179 -11.80 3.73 -9.75
N ILE A 180 -13.02 3.16 -9.65
CA ILE A 180 -14.23 3.68 -10.30
C ILE A 180 -14.87 4.72 -9.40
#